data_AF-A0ABD0P0L6-F1
#
_entry.id   AF-A0ABD0P0L6-F1
#
_cell.length_a   1.000
_cell.length_b   1.000
_cell.length_c   1.000
_cell.angle_alpha   90.00
_cell.angle_beta   90.00
_cell.angle_gamma   90.00
#
_symmetry.space_group_name_H-M   'P 1'
#
loop_
_entity.id
_entity.type
_entity.pdbx_description
1 polymer ?
#
loop_
_entity_poly.entity_id
_entity_poly.type
_entity_poly.pdbx_seq_one_letter_code
_entity_poly.pdbx_strand_id
1 'polypeptide(L)'
;MARRSQSSSLGDNPLDPNYLRPHYREEYRMAIDALVEEDVEGYYNFLQSANVVDFLSRSEIEHIKSTVQSPQSAGNVPELPYREIDQDGSSDTYWPLHSDLDAPGLDLGWPLQQHSFVGPTEVTMLVNPADPERPSIKEQARRLIKAAHQ
;
A
#
# COMPACT_ATOMS: atom_id res chain seq x y z
N MET A 1 -3.02 -8.08 20.46
CA MET A 1 -4.30 -7.96 19.74
C MET A 1 -4.40 -6.57 19.15
N ALA A 2 -4.04 -6.42 17.87
CA ALA A 2 -4.13 -5.14 17.16
C ALA A 2 -5.62 -4.72 17.09
N ARG A 3 -5.92 -3.51 17.55
CA ARG A 3 -7.28 -2.97 17.44
C ARG A 3 -7.54 -2.66 15.97
N ARG A 4 -8.62 -3.24 15.45
CA ARG A 4 -9.18 -2.94 14.13
C ARG A 4 -9.37 -1.41 14.05
N SER A 5 -8.76 -0.77 13.06
CA SER A 5 -8.89 0.67 12.80
C SER A 5 -10.37 1.06 12.92
N GLN A 6 -10.67 1.92 13.89
CA GLN A 6 -11.97 2.56 13.95
C GLN A 6 -11.99 3.60 12.85
N SER A 7 -12.54 3.24 11.69
CA SER A 7 -12.90 4.21 10.67
C SER A 7 -13.85 5.22 11.31
N SER A 8 -13.55 6.49 11.09
CA SER A 8 -14.35 7.65 11.50
C SER A 8 -15.78 7.52 10.97
N SER A 9 -16.69 7.01 11.80
CA SER A 9 -18.13 6.93 11.53
C SER A 9 -18.87 8.24 11.85
N LEU A 10 -18.14 9.33 12.07
CA LEU A 10 -18.71 10.66 12.27
C LEU A 10 -19.26 11.18 10.94
N GLY A 11 -20.49 10.79 10.60
CA GLY A 11 -21.29 11.49 9.59
C GLY A 11 -21.76 10.68 8.38
N ASP A 12 -21.61 9.35 8.35
CA ASP A 12 -22.11 8.52 7.23
C ASP A 12 -23.64 8.28 7.33
N ASN A 13 -24.43 9.36 7.35
CA ASN A 13 -25.87 9.28 7.14
C ASN A 13 -26.20 9.71 5.70
N PRO A 14 -26.36 8.77 4.75
CA PRO A 14 -26.66 9.09 3.36
C PRO A 14 -28.04 9.76 3.16
N LEU A 15 -28.85 9.90 4.22
CA LEU A 15 -30.14 10.58 4.22
C LEU A 15 -30.08 12.02 4.75
N ASP A 16 -28.91 12.49 5.22
CA ASP A 16 -28.75 13.90 5.61
C ASP A 16 -28.76 14.77 4.34
N PRO A 17 -29.59 15.83 4.25
CA PRO A 17 -29.55 16.76 3.12
C PRO A 17 -28.19 17.48 2.96
N ASN A 18 -27.37 17.52 4.00
CA ASN A 18 -25.99 18.02 3.96
C ASN A 18 -24.95 16.90 3.79
N TYR A 19 -25.38 15.67 3.48
CA TYR A 19 -24.47 14.55 3.26
C TYR A 19 -23.59 14.82 2.04
N LEU A 20 -22.31 15.09 2.32
CA LEU A 20 -21.27 15.13 1.30
C LEU A 20 -20.67 13.72 1.20
N ARG A 21 -20.89 13.06 0.06
CA ARG A 21 -20.24 11.77 -0.22
C ARG A 21 -18.72 11.96 -0.07
N PRO A 22 -18.01 11.08 0.66
CA PRO A 22 -16.56 11.12 0.74
C PRO A 22 -15.96 11.11 -0.66
N HIS A 23 -15.30 12.20 -1.04
CA HIS A 23 -14.60 12.33 -2.32
C HIS A 23 -13.12 12.51 -2.03
N TYR A 24 -12.36 11.45 -2.28
CA TYR A 24 -10.91 11.49 -2.16
C TYR A 24 -10.29 12.16 -3.38
N ARG A 25 -9.38 13.10 -3.14
CA ARG A 25 -8.50 13.69 -4.15
C ARG A 25 -7.09 13.76 -3.59
N GLU A 26 -6.14 13.22 -4.33
CA GLU A 26 -4.74 13.15 -3.91
C GLU A 26 -4.17 14.55 -3.68
N GLU A 27 -4.56 15.50 -4.52
CA GLU A 27 -4.09 16.88 -4.46
C GLU A 27 -4.52 17.58 -3.16
N TYR A 28 -5.67 17.22 -2.59
CA TYR A 28 -6.10 17.78 -1.30
C TYR A 28 -5.26 17.25 -0.15
N ARG A 29 -4.90 15.95 -0.21
CA ARG A 29 -3.99 15.35 0.78
C ARG A 29 -2.62 16.04 0.73
N MET A 30 -2.06 16.20 -0.47
CA MET A 30 -0.78 16.88 -0.65
C MET A 30 -0.81 18.37 -0.23
N ALA A 31 -1.92 19.08 -0.47
CA ALA A 31 -2.07 20.45 0.00
C ALA A 31 -2.06 20.53 1.54
N ILE A 32 -2.68 19.56 2.22
CA ILE A 32 -2.64 19.46 3.68
C ILE A 32 -1.22 19.13 4.17
N ASP A 33 -0.48 18.26 3.49
CA ASP A 33 0.93 18.00 3.82
C ASP A 33 1.76 19.28 3.70
N ALA A 34 1.60 20.03 2.61
CA ALA A 34 2.28 21.31 2.42
C ALA A 34 1.89 22.34 3.51
N LEU A 35 0.62 22.34 3.96
CA LEU A 35 0.19 23.15 5.10
C LEU A 35 0.92 22.77 6.40
N VAL A 36 1.17 21.47 6.61
CA VAL A 36 1.85 20.97 7.81
C VAL A 36 3.35 21.24 7.78
N GLU A 37 3.98 21.13 6.62
CA GLU A 37 5.43 21.27 6.44
C GLU A 37 5.88 22.74 6.31
N GLU A 38 5.14 23.54 5.54
CA GLU A 38 5.52 24.89 5.12
C GLU A 38 4.52 25.98 5.58
N ASP A 39 3.60 25.61 6.47
CA ASP A 39 2.54 26.48 6.98
C ASP A 39 1.58 26.99 5.87
N VAL A 40 0.81 28.04 6.15
CA VAL A 40 -0.20 28.62 5.26
C VAL A 40 0.38 29.04 3.90
N GLU A 41 1.63 29.48 3.84
CA GLU A 41 2.27 29.85 2.57
C GLU A 41 2.47 28.61 1.69
N GLY A 42 2.93 27.50 2.26
CA GLY A 42 3.06 26.22 1.56
C GLY A 42 1.74 25.74 0.96
N TYR A 43 0.66 25.83 1.72
CA TYR A 43 -0.69 25.50 1.25
C TYR A 43 -1.06 26.26 -0.02
N TYR A 44 -0.96 27.58 -0.02
CA TYR A 44 -1.35 28.41 -1.17
C TYR A 44 -0.38 28.25 -2.36
N ASN A 45 0.92 28.08 -2.10
CA ASN A 45 1.92 27.81 -3.14
C ASN A 45 1.61 26.47 -3.85
N PHE A 46 1.25 25.43 -3.08
CA PHE A 46 0.85 24.15 -3.63
C PHE A 46 -0.43 24.28 -4.48
N LEU A 47 -1.47 24.93 -3.96
CA LEU A 47 -2.72 25.14 -4.72
C LEU A 47 -2.48 25.85 -6.06
N GLN A 48 -1.62 26.88 -6.05
CA GLN A 48 -1.28 27.63 -7.26
C GLN A 48 -0.52 26.76 -8.27
N SER A 49 0.48 26.00 -7.82
CA SER A 49 1.31 25.16 -8.70
C SER A 49 0.54 23.96 -9.26
N ALA A 50 -0.33 23.33 -8.46
CA ALA A 50 -1.16 22.20 -8.85
C ALA A 50 -2.45 22.63 -9.58
N ASN A 51 -2.73 23.93 -9.68
CA ASN A 51 -3.97 24.50 -10.25
C ASN A 51 -5.24 23.93 -9.59
N VAL A 52 -5.26 23.94 -8.26
CA VAL A 52 -6.35 23.45 -7.42
C VAL A 52 -7.04 24.62 -6.74
N VAL A 53 -8.36 24.56 -6.61
CA VAL A 53 -9.14 25.59 -5.92
C VAL A 53 -8.93 25.50 -4.41
N ASP A 54 -8.98 26.66 -3.75
CA ASP A 54 -9.01 26.73 -2.29
C ASP A 54 -10.23 25.98 -1.74
N PHE A 55 -10.00 25.16 -0.72
CA PHE A 55 -10.99 24.26 -0.17
C PHE A 55 -10.99 24.21 1.36
N LEU A 56 -9.98 24.77 2.03
CA LEU A 56 -9.94 24.83 3.49
C LEU A 56 -10.38 26.21 3.96
N SER A 57 -11.39 26.25 4.82
CA SER A 57 -11.74 27.48 5.51
C SER A 57 -10.66 27.87 6.52
N ARG A 58 -10.60 29.17 6.87
CA ARG A 58 -9.66 29.67 7.87
C ARG A 58 -9.74 28.91 9.20
N SER A 59 -10.95 28.54 9.64
CA SER A 59 -11.15 27.78 10.88
C SER A 59 -10.57 26.37 10.79
N GLU A 60 -10.68 25.72 9.63
CA GLU A 60 -10.11 24.39 9.39
C GLU A 60 -8.58 24.45 9.34
N ILE A 61 -8.00 25.46 8.71
CA ILE A 61 -6.55 25.68 8.69
C ILE A 61 -6.02 25.81 10.12
N GLU A 62 -6.62 26.67 10.95
CA GLU A 62 -6.20 26.82 12.35
C GLU A 62 -6.41 25.53 13.15
N HIS A 63 -7.51 24.82 12.91
CA HIS A 63 -7.79 23.55 13.57
C HIS A 63 -6.73 22.49 13.25
N ILE A 64 -6.41 22.30 11.96
CA ILE A 64 -5.37 21.38 11.50
C ILE A 64 -4.05 21.74 12.17
N LYS A 65 -3.61 23.01 12.06
CA LYS A 65 -2.36 23.48 12.69
C LYS A 65 -2.30 23.19 14.18
N SER A 66 -3.42 23.35 14.90
CA SER A 66 -3.47 23.09 16.35
C SER A 66 -3.48 21.61 16.75
N THR A 67 -3.93 20.74 15.84
CA THR A 67 -4.16 19.31 16.11
C THR A 67 -3.00 18.44 15.63
N VAL A 68 -2.25 18.91 14.64
CA VAL A 68 -1.11 18.19 14.07
C VAL A 68 -0.07 17.91 15.17
N GLN A 69 0.25 16.63 15.32
CA GLN A 69 1.33 16.16 16.17
C GLN A 69 2.41 15.62 15.27
N SER A 70 3.60 16.21 15.34
CA SER A 70 4.76 15.60 14.70
C SER A 70 4.99 14.23 15.34
N PRO A 71 5.20 13.17 14.54
CA PRO A 71 5.57 11.86 15.08
C PRO A 71 6.77 12.08 16.01
N GLN A 72 6.65 11.66 17.27
CA GLN A 72 7.82 11.67 18.14
C GLN A 72 8.84 10.75 17.47
N SER A 73 9.97 11.32 17.03
CA SER A 73 11.10 10.53 16.57
C SER A 73 11.30 9.41 17.56
N ALA A 74 11.34 8.17 17.09
CA ALA A 74 11.53 6.99 17.91
C ALA A 74 12.97 6.95 18.49
N GLY A 75 13.43 8.04 19.12
CA GLY A 75 14.73 8.19 19.76
C GLY A 75 14.85 7.47 21.10
N ASN A 76 13.99 6.48 21.35
CA ASN A 76 14.05 5.63 22.53
C ASN A 76 13.90 4.13 22.21
N VAL A 77 14.06 3.74 20.94
CA VAL A 77 14.38 2.35 20.64
C VAL A 77 15.89 2.21 20.88
N PRO A 78 16.35 1.32 21.79
CA PRO A 78 17.77 1.12 22.02
C PRO A 78 18.46 0.83 20.68
N GLU A 79 19.49 1.62 20.40
CA GLU A 79 20.34 1.55 19.21
C GLU A 79 20.81 0.09 19.01
N LEU A 80 20.17 -0.64 18.10
CA LEU A 80 20.67 -1.94 17.67
C LEU A 80 21.89 -1.69 16.79
N PRO A 81 22.99 -2.45 16.94
CA PRO A 81 24.31 -2.13 16.37
C PRO A 81 24.41 -2.41 14.85
N TYR A 82 23.33 -2.27 14.09
CA TYR A 82 23.33 -2.42 12.64
C TYR A 82 22.96 -1.11 11.97
N ARG A 83 24.04 -0.42 11.65
CA ARG A 83 24.17 0.87 10.99
C ARG A 83 23.60 0.84 9.56
N GLU A 84 22.92 1.94 9.22
CA GLU A 84 22.76 2.56 7.89
C GLU A 84 22.43 1.61 6.71
N ILE A 85 21.13 1.44 6.45
CA ILE A 85 20.66 1.35 5.07
C ILE A 85 19.77 2.57 4.89
N ASP A 86 20.14 3.41 3.92
CA ASP A 86 19.50 4.66 3.57
C ASP A 86 17.98 4.51 3.56
N GLN A 87 17.37 5.11 4.58
CA GLN A 87 15.94 5.08 4.79
C GLN A 87 15.35 6.21 3.97
N ASP A 88 15.40 6.04 2.65
CA ASP A 88 14.53 6.75 1.71
C ASP A 88 13.12 6.26 2.02
N GLY A 89 12.51 6.90 3.02
CA GLY A 89 11.24 6.54 3.63
C GLY A 89 10.08 6.72 2.67
N SER A 90 10.01 5.90 1.63
CA SER A 90 8.76 5.68 0.92
C SER A 90 7.85 4.87 1.85
N SER A 91 6.99 5.60 2.55
CA SER A 91 5.99 5.14 3.51
C SER A 91 4.87 4.28 2.89
N ASP A 92 5.02 3.79 1.66
CA ASP A 92 3.97 3.09 0.92
C ASP A 92 4.05 1.56 1.00
N THR A 93 5.03 0.98 1.67
CA THR A 93 5.02 -0.48 1.90
C THR A 93 5.66 -0.87 3.22
N TYR A 94 4.83 -1.27 4.17
CA TYR A 94 5.26 -1.99 5.36
C TYR A 94 5.71 -3.39 4.96
N TRP A 95 6.98 -3.53 4.62
CA TRP A 95 7.66 -4.82 4.65
C TRP A 95 8.24 -4.98 6.04
N PRO A 96 7.62 -5.78 6.93
CA PRO A 96 8.26 -6.09 8.19
C PRO A 96 9.59 -6.76 7.86
N LEU A 97 10.69 -6.11 8.24
CA LEU A 97 12.05 -6.62 8.05
C LEU A 97 12.22 -7.99 8.72
N HIS A 98 11.34 -8.33 9.67
CA HIS A 98 11.32 -9.59 10.39
C HIS A 98 9.87 -10.06 10.61
N SER A 99 9.63 -11.36 10.45
CA SER A 99 8.38 -12.02 10.85
C SER A 99 8.39 -12.28 12.36
N ASP A 100 7.30 -11.97 13.07
CA ASP A 100 7.10 -12.32 14.49
C ASP A 100 6.99 -13.84 14.73
N LEU A 101 6.88 -14.62 13.65
CA LEU A 101 6.80 -16.07 13.67
C LEU A 101 8.00 -16.66 12.94
N ASP A 102 8.59 -17.69 13.54
CA ASP A 102 9.56 -18.55 12.86
C ASP A 102 8.95 -19.13 11.59
N ALA A 103 9.79 -19.32 10.56
CA ALA A 103 9.34 -19.98 9.35
C ALA A 103 8.79 -21.38 9.71
N PRO A 104 7.61 -21.78 9.19
CA PRO A 104 7.04 -23.09 9.48
C PRO A 104 8.04 -24.20 9.18
N GLY A 105 8.19 -25.13 10.12
CA GLY A 105 9.01 -26.33 9.94
C GLY A 105 8.39 -27.23 8.89
N LEU A 106 8.85 -27.12 7.65
CA LEU A 106 8.52 -28.04 6.58
C LEU A 106 9.45 -29.26 6.69
N ASP A 107 8.89 -30.46 6.81
CA ASP A 107 9.64 -31.73 6.85
C ASP A 107 10.54 -31.93 5.61
N LEU A 108 10.21 -31.26 4.51
CA LEU A 108 10.95 -31.27 3.24
C LEU A 108 11.73 -29.96 2.99
N GLY A 109 11.75 -29.04 3.97
CA GLY A 109 12.34 -27.71 3.85
C GLY A 109 11.54 -26.74 2.95
N TRP A 110 12.00 -25.50 2.85
CA TRP A 110 11.58 -24.60 1.78
C TRP A 110 12.16 -25.11 0.45
N PRO A 111 11.44 -24.97 -0.68
CA PRO A 111 12.02 -25.30 -1.98
C PRO A 111 13.33 -24.54 -2.14
N LEU A 112 14.44 -25.27 -2.16
CA LEU A 112 15.76 -24.69 -2.37
C LEU A 112 15.75 -23.97 -3.73
N GLN A 113 16.40 -22.81 -3.80
CA GLN A 113 16.60 -22.01 -5.03
C GLN A 113 17.29 -22.79 -6.17
N GLN A 114 17.64 -24.05 -5.96
CA GLN A 114 18.15 -24.99 -6.95
C GLN A 114 17.23 -25.19 -8.17
N HIS A 115 15.98 -24.75 -8.09
CA HIS A 115 15.01 -24.77 -9.19
C HIS A 115 14.87 -23.40 -9.86
N SER A 116 15.88 -22.52 -9.73
CA SER A 116 16.00 -21.36 -10.58
C SER A 116 16.10 -21.88 -12.00
N PHE A 117 14.97 -21.88 -12.73
CA PHE A 117 14.92 -22.30 -14.12
C PHE A 117 15.89 -21.42 -14.90
N VAL A 118 17.05 -21.97 -15.26
CA VAL A 118 18.05 -21.30 -16.09
C VAL A 118 17.65 -21.55 -17.55
N GLY A 119 16.76 -20.72 -18.07
CA GLY A 119 16.27 -20.81 -19.45
C GLY A 119 15.37 -19.62 -19.81
N PRO A 120 15.10 -19.40 -21.11
CA PRO A 120 14.15 -18.38 -21.54
C PRO A 120 12.75 -18.71 -21.00
N THR A 121 12.09 -17.74 -20.39
CA THR A 121 10.72 -17.91 -19.88
C THR A 121 9.75 -18.04 -21.06
N GLU A 122 9.24 -19.24 -21.31
CA GLU A 122 8.15 -19.46 -22.26
C GLU A 122 6.80 -19.35 -21.56
N VAL A 123 5.93 -18.45 -22.05
CA VAL A 123 4.58 -18.25 -21.52
C VAL A 123 3.56 -18.68 -22.56
N THR A 124 2.69 -19.62 -22.19
CA THR A 124 1.54 -20.03 -23.02
C THR A 124 0.24 -19.64 -22.32
N MET A 125 -0.59 -18.84 -23.00
CA MET A 125 -1.92 -18.46 -22.49
C MET A 125 -3.00 -19.43 -22.96
N LEU A 126 -3.85 -19.88 -22.03
CA LEU A 126 -5.02 -20.71 -22.31
C LEU A 126 -6.25 -20.01 -21.74
N VAL A 127 -7.34 -20.00 -22.50
CA VAL A 127 -8.59 -19.29 -22.18
C VAL A 127 -9.77 -20.25 -22.19
N ASN A 128 -10.89 -19.82 -21.59
CA ASN A 128 -12.14 -20.56 -21.62
C ASN A 128 -13.29 -19.60 -22.03
N PRO A 129 -14.05 -19.89 -23.10
CA PRO A 129 -13.99 -21.09 -23.96
C PRO A 129 -12.71 -21.18 -24.81
N ALA A 130 -12.26 -22.41 -25.10
CA ALA A 130 -11.03 -22.66 -25.84
C ALA A 130 -11.21 -22.47 -27.36
N ASP A 131 -10.16 -22.00 -28.03
CA ASP A 131 -10.09 -21.99 -29.50
C ASP A 131 -10.11 -23.43 -30.04
N PRO A 132 -10.72 -23.70 -31.21
CA PRO A 132 -10.78 -25.05 -31.80
C PRO A 132 -9.38 -25.67 -32.06
N GLU A 133 -8.37 -24.83 -32.27
CA GLU A 133 -6.98 -25.23 -32.53
C GLU A 133 -6.14 -25.38 -31.25
N ARG A 134 -6.71 -25.15 -30.06
CA ARG A 134 -5.98 -25.18 -28.77
C ARG A 134 -6.67 -26.08 -27.75
N PRO A 135 -5.89 -26.77 -26.89
CA PRO A 135 -6.49 -27.58 -25.83
C PRO A 135 -7.18 -26.70 -24.79
N SER A 136 -8.24 -27.23 -24.19
CA SER A 136 -8.87 -26.56 -23.04
C SER A 136 -7.93 -26.53 -21.83
N ILE A 137 -8.12 -25.54 -20.95
CA ILE A 137 -7.39 -25.43 -19.67
C ILE A 137 -7.45 -26.76 -18.90
N LYS A 138 -8.64 -27.39 -18.85
CA LYS A 138 -8.86 -28.67 -18.16
C LYS A 138 -8.01 -29.80 -18.75
N GLU A 139 -7.90 -29.87 -20.07
CA GLU A 139 -7.15 -30.92 -20.74
C GLU A 139 -5.65 -30.73 -20.57
N GLN A 140 -5.15 -29.51 -20.71
CA GLN A 140 -3.74 -29.19 -20.49
C GLN A 140 -3.31 -29.50 -19.06
N ALA A 141 -4.11 -29.09 -18.05
CA ALA A 141 -3.81 -29.38 -16.65
C ALA A 141 -3.69 -30.89 -16.40
N ARG A 142 -4.64 -31.69 -16.91
CA ARG A 142 -4.60 -33.15 -16.78
C ARG A 142 -3.37 -33.76 -17.45
N ARG A 143 -2.95 -33.23 -18.60
CA ARG A 143 -1.74 -33.68 -19.31
C ARG A 143 -0.48 -33.39 -18.49
N LEU A 144 -0.35 -32.18 -17.95
CA LEU A 144 0.80 -31.79 -17.12
C LEU A 144 0.93 -32.68 -15.89
N ILE A 145 -0.17 -32.96 -15.19
CA ILE A 145 -0.16 -33.84 -14.02
C ILE A 145 0.29 -35.26 -14.40
N LYS A 146 -0.17 -35.80 -15.52
CA LYS A 146 0.20 -37.15 -15.99
C LYS A 146 1.65 -37.26 -16.46
N ALA A 147 2.21 -36.16 -16.98
CA ALA A 147 3.57 -36.11 -17.51
C ALA A 147 4.60 -35.69 -16.45
N ALA A 148 4.17 -35.35 -15.24
CA ALA A 148 5.08 -34.99 -14.15
C ALA A 148 5.87 -36.22 -13.69
N HIS A 149 7.19 -36.08 -13.61
CA HIS A 149 8.12 -37.04 -13.02
C HIS A 149 8.87 -36.35 -11.87
N GLN A 150 9.31 -37.13 -10.87
CA GLN A 150 10.13 -36.66 -9.76
C GLN A 150 11.61 -36.67 -10.12
#